data_AF-A0A2S8FVL6-F1
#
_entry.id   AF-A0A2S8FVL6-F1
#
_cell.length_a   1.000
_cell.length_b   1.000
_cell.length_c   1.000
_cell.angle_alpha   90.00
_cell.angle_beta   90.00
_cell.angle_gamma   90.00
#
_symmetry.space_group_name_H-M   'P 1'
#
loop_
_entity.id
_entity.type
_entity.pdbx_description
1 polymer ?
#
loop_
_entity_poly.entity_id
_entity_poly.type
_entity_poly.pdbx_seq_one_letter_code
_entity_poly.pdbx_strand_id
1 'polypeptide(L)'
;MKQRQSTILLTCEHAGNQVPERYAALFAGHEATLESHRGWDPGTLEVGKYFASKLQAKLLYSEVTRLLVDLNRSESNRVIFSPIVRELPLQQREEILQTYYRPFRSEVLQWISEKVEEKTFVWHLSLHSFTPQLGDQVRHADIGLLYDPSRKPEQEASQLWRDELTKEFPEFRIRMNYPYRGISDGHTSALRKVFRPRQYAGIELEVNQRLFAQDTEAVNRLIAGLYRSYQMAWGSKHPSD
;
A
#
# COMPACT_ATOMS: atom_id res chain seq x y z
N MET A 1 14.04 28.48 10.32
CA MET A 1 13.49 27.29 11.00
C MET A 1 14.30 26.10 10.55
N LYS A 2 14.90 25.31 11.46
CA LYS A 2 15.67 24.11 11.05
C LYS A 2 14.74 23.17 10.28
N GLN A 3 15.18 22.72 9.10
CA GLN A 3 14.48 21.70 8.32
C GLN A 3 14.36 20.46 9.20
N ARG A 4 13.15 19.93 9.29
CA ARG A 4 12.86 18.80 10.15
C ARG A 4 13.31 17.52 9.45
N GLN A 5 14.12 16.70 10.12
CA GLN A 5 14.54 15.40 9.60
C GLN A 5 13.31 14.52 9.32
N SER A 6 13.29 13.89 8.14
CA SER A 6 12.23 12.99 7.74
C SER A 6 12.79 11.78 7.00
N THR A 7 12.06 10.66 7.05
CA THR A 7 12.37 9.42 6.33
C THR A 7 11.07 8.87 5.72
N ILE A 8 11.20 7.87 4.85
CA ILE A 8 10.06 7.18 4.23
C ILE A 8 10.13 5.68 4.44
N LEU A 9 8.97 5.10 4.78
CA LEU A 9 8.69 3.67 4.75
C LEU A 9 7.80 3.36 3.55
N LEU A 10 8.13 2.29 2.84
CA LEU A 10 7.29 1.72 1.79
C LEU A 10 6.68 0.41 2.27
N THR A 11 5.39 0.18 2.01
CA THR A 11 4.77 -1.13 2.23
C THR A 11 4.03 -1.64 1.00
N CYS A 12 4.04 -2.95 0.80
CA CYS A 12 3.14 -3.64 -0.12
C CYS A 12 2.45 -4.79 0.63
N GLU A 13 1.29 -4.50 1.23
CA GLU A 13 0.50 -5.47 1.99
C GLU A 13 -0.01 -6.64 1.15
N HIS A 14 -0.24 -6.41 -0.15
CA HIS A 14 -0.87 -7.35 -1.09
C HIS A 14 0.05 -7.67 -2.27
N ALA A 15 1.36 -7.80 -2.01
CA ALA A 15 2.39 -7.85 -3.04
C ALA A 15 2.43 -9.15 -3.85
N GLY A 16 1.79 -10.22 -3.38
CA GLY A 16 1.72 -11.50 -4.06
C GLY A 16 0.50 -12.33 -3.67
N ASN A 17 0.30 -13.41 -4.41
CA ASN A 17 -0.81 -14.35 -4.25
C ASN A 17 -0.37 -15.76 -3.82
N GLN A 18 0.83 -15.89 -3.23
CA GLN A 18 1.34 -17.19 -2.82
C GLN A 18 0.51 -17.76 -1.68
N VAL A 19 0.18 -19.05 -1.78
CA VAL A 19 -0.41 -19.83 -0.70
C VAL A 19 0.71 -20.62 -0.03
N PRO A 20 0.98 -20.42 1.28
CA PRO A 20 1.94 -21.24 1.98
C PRO A 20 1.56 -22.73 1.90
N GLU A 21 2.55 -23.61 1.74
CA GLU A 21 2.34 -25.05 1.48
C GLU A 21 1.35 -25.70 2.46
N ARG A 22 1.45 -25.34 3.74
CA ARG A 22 0.55 -25.81 4.81
C ARG A 22 -0.94 -25.59 4.53
N TYR A 23 -1.28 -24.57 3.76
CA TYR A 23 -2.66 -24.20 3.41
C TYR A 23 -3.01 -24.51 1.95
N ALA A 24 -2.11 -25.09 1.15
CA ALA A 24 -2.33 -25.32 -0.28
C ALA A 24 -3.63 -26.10 -0.56
N ALA A 25 -3.92 -27.12 0.26
CA ALA A 25 -5.15 -27.91 0.12
C ALA A 25 -6.44 -27.08 0.30
N LEU A 26 -6.42 -26.00 1.08
CA LEU A 26 -7.59 -25.13 1.26
C LEU A 26 -7.91 -24.30 0.01
N PHE A 27 -6.91 -24.11 -0.86
CA PHE A 27 -7.01 -23.26 -2.04
C PHE A 27 -7.10 -24.05 -3.35
N ALA A 28 -7.15 -25.39 -3.28
CA ALA A 28 -7.38 -26.23 -4.46
C ALA A 28 -8.74 -25.88 -5.10
N GLY A 29 -8.72 -25.53 -6.39
CA GLY A 29 -9.92 -25.07 -7.11
C GLY A 29 -10.19 -23.56 -7.00
N HIS A 30 -9.32 -22.80 -6.35
CA HIS A 30 -9.41 -21.34 -6.21
C HIS A 30 -8.33 -20.58 -7.01
N GLU A 31 -7.66 -21.24 -7.96
CA GLU A 31 -6.52 -20.71 -8.73
C GLU A 31 -6.89 -19.40 -9.44
N ALA A 32 -8.04 -19.37 -10.14
CA ALA A 32 -8.51 -18.15 -10.80
C ALA A 32 -8.79 -16.99 -9.82
N THR A 33 -9.18 -17.30 -8.57
CA THR A 33 -9.40 -16.27 -7.55
C THR A 33 -8.08 -15.74 -7.01
N LEU A 34 -7.09 -16.61 -6.82
CA LEU A 34 -5.73 -16.26 -6.43
C LEU A 34 -5.04 -15.38 -7.49
N GLU A 35 -5.25 -15.66 -8.78
CA GLU A 35 -4.69 -14.88 -9.89
C GLU A 35 -5.40 -13.52 -10.09
N SER A 36 -6.62 -13.37 -9.58
CA SER A 36 -7.40 -12.14 -9.69
C SER A 36 -7.02 -11.06 -8.66
N HIS A 37 -7.60 -9.87 -8.82
CA HIS A 37 -7.54 -8.76 -7.85
C HIS A 37 -8.02 -9.11 -6.43
N ARG A 38 -8.67 -10.26 -6.24
CA ARG A 38 -9.06 -10.75 -4.92
C ARG A 38 -7.89 -11.39 -4.17
N GLY A 39 -6.94 -11.97 -4.91
CA GLY A 39 -5.78 -12.68 -4.39
C GLY A 39 -4.64 -11.76 -3.98
N TRP A 40 -4.44 -10.65 -4.71
CA TRP A 40 -3.29 -9.75 -4.59
C TRP A 40 -3.47 -8.48 -5.43
N ASP A 41 -2.48 -7.59 -5.35
CA ASP A 41 -2.40 -6.33 -6.08
C ASP A 41 -1.22 -6.37 -7.09
N PRO A 42 -1.46 -6.76 -8.37
CA PRO A 42 -0.43 -6.86 -9.40
C PRO A 42 0.34 -5.54 -9.61
N GLY A 43 1.64 -5.63 -9.87
CA GLY A 43 2.52 -4.49 -10.20
C GLY A 43 2.99 -3.65 -9.00
N THR A 44 2.41 -3.84 -7.81
CA THR A 44 2.73 -3.03 -6.63
C THR A 44 4.12 -3.32 -6.06
N LEU A 45 4.58 -4.57 -6.12
CA LEU A 45 5.90 -4.95 -5.63
C LEU A 45 7.02 -4.37 -6.52
N GLU A 46 6.80 -4.30 -7.83
CA GLU A 46 7.72 -3.72 -8.81
C GLU A 46 7.85 -2.21 -8.58
N VAL A 47 6.73 -1.51 -8.36
CA VAL A 47 6.74 -0.10 -7.93
C VAL A 47 7.53 0.04 -6.63
N GLY A 48 7.24 -0.79 -5.62
CA GLY A 48 7.89 -0.76 -4.31
C GLY A 48 9.40 -0.97 -4.39
N LYS A 49 9.85 -2.01 -5.10
CA LYS A 49 11.28 -2.31 -5.30
C LYS A 49 11.99 -1.16 -6.03
N TYR A 50 11.37 -0.58 -7.04
CA TYR A 50 11.93 0.56 -7.77
C TYR A 50 12.07 1.79 -6.87
N PHE A 51 11.02 2.17 -6.15
CA PHE A 51 11.05 3.31 -5.21
C PHE A 51 12.07 3.07 -4.09
N ALA A 52 12.10 1.88 -3.50
CA ALA A 52 13.03 1.52 -2.43
C ALA A 52 14.49 1.67 -2.87
N SER A 53 14.82 1.16 -4.06
CA SER A 53 16.16 1.29 -4.63
C SER A 53 16.56 2.74 -4.87
N LYS A 54 15.67 3.56 -5.43
CA LYS A 54 15.96 4.97 -5.75
C LYS A 54 16.06 5.86 -4.52
N LEU A 55 15.23 5.61 -3.51
CA LEU A 55 15.16 6.39 -2.28
C LEU A 55 16.09 5.86 -1.18
N GLN A 56 16.69 4.68 -1.38
CA GLN A 56 17.37 3.93 -0.32
C GLN A 56 16.46 3.74 0.90
N ALA A 57 15.17 3.51 0.65
CA ALA A 57 14.13 3.44 1.66
C ALA A 57 13.87 1.99 2.09
N LYS A 58 13.39 1.81 3.33
CA LYS A 58 12.92 0.50 3.77
C LYS A 58 11.62 0.13 3.04
N LEU A 59 11.59 -1.08 2.49
CA LEU A 59 10.41 -1.69 1.88
C LEU A 59 10.03 -2.95 2.67
N LEU A 60 8.78 -3.01 3.13
CA LEU A 60 8.20 -4.19 3.76
C LEU A 60 7.04 -4.70 2.92
N TYR A 61 7.07 -5.98 2.55
CA TYR A 61 6.05 -6.55 1.67
C TYR A 61 5.72 -7.99 2.05
N SER A 62 4.54 -8.45 1.62
CA SER A 62 4.11 -9.83 1.74
C SER A 62 3.76 -10.39 0.37
N GLU A 63 4.38 -11.52 0.02
CA GLU A 63 4.00 -12.28 -1.18
C GLU A 63 2.87 -13.29 -0.91
N VAL A 64 2.46 -13.45 0.36
CA VAL A 64 1.33 -14.29 0.75
C VAL A 64 0.02 -13.64 0.35
N THR A 65 -0.88 -14.43 -0.24
CA THR A 65 -2.19 -13.96 -0.68
C THR A 65 -2.99 -13.33 0.45
N ARG A 66 -3.62 -12.18 0.16
CA ARG A 66 -4.58 -11.53 1.09
C ARG A 66 -5.80 -12.40 1.39
N LEU A 67 -6.05 -13.44 0.58
CA LEU A 67 -7.12 -14.40 0.84
C LEU A 67 -6.82 -15.29 2.04
N LEU A 68 -5.55 -15.50 2.39
CA LEU A 68 -5.18 -16.20 3.61
C LEU A 68 -5.44 -15.29 4.81
N VAL A 69 -4.90 -14.07 4.76
CA VAL A 69 -5.12 -13.02 5.75
C VAL A 69 -4.83 -11.64 5.15
N ASP A 70 -5.72 -10.68 5.34
CA ASP A 70 -5.56 -9.33 4.80
C ASP A 70 -4.75 -8.45 5.77
N LEU A 71 -3.50 -8.15 5.40
CA LEU A 71 -2.58 -7.30 6.18
C LEU A 71 -3.01 -5.82 6.26
N ASN A 72 -3.88 -5.39 5.33
CA ASN A 72 -4.45 -4.04 5.27
C ASN A 72 -5.84 -3.99 5.95
N ARG A 73 -6.13 -4.86 6.91
CA ARG A 73 -7.34 -4.82 7.75
C ARG A 73 -6.97 -4.96 9.23
N SER A 74 -7.83 -4.48 10.15
CA SER A 74 -7.65 -4.77 11.57
C SER A 74 -8.06 -6.20 11.92
N GLU A 75 -7.54 -6.76 13.03
CA GLU A 75 -7.88 -8.13 13.47
C GLU A 75 -9.39 -8.35 13.72
N SER A 76 -10.11 -7.31 14.13
CA SER A 76 -11.56 -7.37 14.34
C SER A 76 -12.38 -7.16 13.07
N ASN A 77 -11.73 -6.89 11.94
CA ASN A 77 -12.42 -6.67 10.68
C ASN A 77 -13.03 -7.98 10.16
N ARG A 78 -14.32 -7.96 9.80
CA ARG A 78 -15.04 -9.14 9.31
C ARG A 78 -14.46 -9.74 8.02
N VAL A 79 -13.70 -8.95 7.25
CA VAL A 79 -13.07 -9.39 6.00
C VAL A 79 -11.57 -9.63 6.12
N ILE A 80 -11.00 -9.65 7.34
CA ILE A 80 -9.58 -10.01 7.52
C ILE A 80 -9.28 -11.42 6.98
N PHE A 81 -10.23 -12.34 7.11
CA PHE A 81 -10.20 -13.66 6.50
C PHE A 81 -11.17 -13.74 5.32
N SER A 82 -10.70 -14.34 4.22
CA SER A 82 -11.55 -14.69 3.10
C SER A 82 -12.58 -15.77 3.51
N PRO A 83 -13.64 -15.99 2.73
CA PRO A 83 -14.57 -17.10 2.98
C PRO A 83 -13.88 -18.47 3.07
N ILE A 84 -12.77 -18.68 2.37
CA ILE A 84 -11.99 -19.94 2.39
C ILE A 84 -11.45 -20.21 3.80
N VAL A 85 -10.95 -19.17 4.47
CA VAL A 85 -10.28 -19.28 5.78
C VAL A 85 -11.25 -19.09 6.95
N ARG A 86 -12.36 -18.38 6.74
CA ARG A 86 -13.32 -18.02 7.81
C ARG A 86 -13.95 -19.24 8.48
N GLU A 87 -14.13 -20.32 7.73
CA GLU A 87 -14.71 -21.58 8.21
C GLU A 87 -13.72 -22.42 9.04
N LEU A 88 -12.43 -22.06 9.07
CA LEU A 88 -11.46 -22.77 9.88
C LEU A 88 -11.73 -22.59 11.39
N PRO A 89 -11.38 -23.60 12.21
CA PRO A 89 -11.38 -23.48 13.66
C PRO A 89 -10.61 -22.23 14.12
N LEU A 90 -11.06 -21.63 15.23
CA LEU A 90 -10.44 -20.42 15.80
C LEU A 90 -8.94 -20.57 16.01
N GLN A 91 -8.48 -21.74 16.46
CA GLN A 91 -7.08 -22.02 16.67
C GLN A 91 -6.25 -21.90 15.38
N GLN A 92 -6.74 -22.42 14.25
CA GLN A 92 -6.03 -22.33 12.98
C GLN A 92 -6.00 -20.89 12.44
N ARG A 93 -7.09 -20.13 12.63
CA ARG A 93 -7.12 -18.70 12.29
C ARG A 93 -6.14 -17.89 13.14
N GLU A 94 -6.05 -18.20 14.42
CA GLU A 94 -5.07 -17.59 15.32
C GLU A 94 -3.63 -17.91 14.90
N GLU A 95 -3.34 -19.14 14.50
CA GLU A 95 -2.02 -19.50 13.95
C GLU A 95 -1.68 -18.69 12.68
N ILE A 96 -2.66 -18.47 11.79
CA ILE A 96 -2.48 -17.62 10.60
C ILE A 96 -2.14 -16.18 11.02
N LEU A 97 -2.84 -15.63 12.03
CA LEU A 97 -2.55 -14.28 12.53
C LEU A 97 -1.14 -14.19 13.13
N GLN A 98 -0.76 -15.17 13.96
CA GLN A 98 0.56 -15.22 14.58
C GLN A 98 1.69 -15.37 13.57
N THR A 99 1.45 -16.08 12.47
CA THR A 99 2.50 -16.40 11.49
C THR A 99 2.66 -15.31 10.42
N TYR A 100 1.56 -14.74 9.92
CA TYR A 100 1.60 -13.86 8.74
C TYR A 100 1.17 -12.42 9.03
N TYR A 101 0.19 -12.23 9.92
CA TYR A 101 -0.38 -10.90 10.17
C TYR A 101 0.42 -10.09 11.17
N ARG A 102 0.53 -10.59 12.41
CA ARG A 102 1.15 -9.85 13.51
C ARG A 102 2.63 -9.55 13.25
N PRO A 103 3.45 -10.47 12.72
CA PRO A 103 4.84 -10.16 12.42
C PRO A 103 4.99 -8.97 11.46
N PHE A 104 4.25 -8.94 10.35
CA PHE A 104 4.28 -7.83 9.40
C PHE A 104 3.87 -6.51 10.04
N ARG A 105 2.74 -6.52 10.77
CA ARG A 105 2.19 -5.33 11.44
C ARG A 105 3.10 -4.80 12.54
N SER A 106 3.71 -5.71 13.31
CA SER A 106 4.65 -5.38 14.37
C SER A 106 5.95 -4.83 13.82
N GLU A 107 6.49 -5.36 12.72
CA GLU A 107 7.71 -4.83 12.11
C GLU A 107 7.51 -3.39 11.60
N VAL A 108 6.38 -3.12 10.93
CA VAL A 108 6.02 -1.76 10.49
C VAL A 108 5.89 -0.82 11.70
N LEU A 109 5.14 -1.24 12.73
CA LEU A 109 4.95 -0.44 13.93
C LEU A 109 6.28 -0.15 14.65
N GLN A 110 7.12 -1.17 14.81
CA GLN A 110 8.41 -1.06 15.48
C GLN A 110 9.32 -0.08 14.73
N TRP A 111 9.48 -0.24 13.42
CA TRP A 111 10.34 0.62 12.62
C TRP A 111 9.91 2.09 12.68
N ILE A 112 8.59 2.36 12.60
CA ILE A 112 8.07 3.73 12.72
C ILE A 112 8.32 4.26 14.13
N SER A 113 8.13 3.44 15.17
CA SER A 113 8.34 3.84 16.57
C SER A 113 9.79 4.26 16.82
N GLU A 114 10.75 3.47 16.35
CA GLU A 114 12.19 3.77 16.44
C GLU A 114 12.52 5.12 15.80
N LYS A 115 12.02 5.39 14.57
CA LYS A 115 12.26 6.67 13.89
C LYS A 115 11.61 7.85 14.58
N VAL A 116 10.43 7.64 15.16
CA VAL A 116 9.74 8.66 15.93
C VAL A 116 10.47 8.98 17.24
N GLU A 117 11.04 7.99 17.92
CA GLU A 117 11.89 8.16 19.11
C GLU A 117 13.18 8.94 18.78
N GLU A 118 13.77 8.68 17.61
CA GLU A 118 14.87 9.47 17.03
C GLU A 118 14.46 10.90 16.60
N LYS A 119 13.20 11.30 16.85
CA LYS A 119 12.61 12.60 16.46
C LYS A 119 12.56 12.83 14.94
N THR A 120 12.62 11.76 14.16
CA THR A 120 12.47 11.78 12.70
C THR A 120 10.99 11.69 12.33
N PHE A 121 10.53 12.54 11.41
CA PHE A 121 9.19 12.39 10.83
C PHE A 121 9.14 11.20 9.88
N VAL A 122 8.11 10.38 9.97
CA VAL A 122 7.92 9.24 9.07
C VAL A 122 6.83 9.53 8.05
N TRP A 123 7.21 9.53 6.78
CA TRP A 123 6.28 9.31 5.68
C TRP A 123 6.10 7.81 5.48
N HIS A 124 4.87 7.36 5.31
CA HIS A 124 4.55 5.98 4.98
C HIS A 124 3.75 5.96 3.70
N LEU A 125 4.30 5.32 2.68
CA LEU A 125 3.64 5.10 1.40
C LEU A 125 3.28 3.61 1.27
N SER A 126 1.99 3.31 1.41
CA SER A 126 1.45 1.98 1.20
C SER A 126 1.03 1.85 -0.26
N LEU A 127 1.53 0.82 -0.94
CA LEU A 127 1.42 0.66 -2.39
C LEU A 127 0.37 -0.40 -2.71
N HIS A 128 -0.65 0.02 -3.44
CA HIS A 128 -1.81 -0.76 -3.79
C HIS A 128 -2.16 -0.64 -5.28
N SER A 129 -2.93 -1.60 -5.76
CA SER A 129 -3.55 -1.53 -7.07
C SER A 129 -5.00 -1.96 -7.01
N PHE A 130 -5.80 -1.44 -7.93
CA PHE A 130 -7.22 -1.71 -7.94
C PHE A 130 -7.69 -2.20 -9.30
N THR A 131 -8.60 -3.19 -9.31
CA THR A 131 -9.23 -3.67 -10.54
C THR A 131 -9.98 -2.54 -11.25
N PRO A 132 -9.89 -2.40 -12.59
CA PRO A 132 -10.61 -1.37 -13.34
C PRO A 132 -12.14 -1.48 -13.22
N GLN A 133 -12.65 -2.67 -12.94
CA GLN A 133 -14.08 -2.94 -12.77
C GLN A 133 -14.29 -3.83 -11.55
N LEU A 134 -15.22 -3.44 -10.68
CA LEU A 134 -15.63 -4.20 -9.50
C LEU A 134 -17.12 -4.56 -9.63
N GLY A 135 -17.42 -5.81 -9.97
CA GLY A 135 -18.78 -6.22 -10.35
C GLY A 135 -19.23 -5.42 -11.57
N ASP A 136 -20.35 -4.71 -11.46
CA ASP A 136 -20.87 -3.86 -12.54
C ASP A 136 -20.33 -2.42 -12.50
N GLN A 137 -19.50 -2.08 -11.50
CA GLN A 137 -18.98 -0.72 -11.32
C GLN A 137 -17.64 -0.52 -12.01
N VAL A 138 -17.64 0.27 -13.08
CA VAL A 138 -16.42 0.76 -13.73
C VAL A 138 -15.76 1.84 -12.88
N ARG A 139 -14.46 1.72 -12.65
CA ARG A 139 -13.68 2.69 -11.88
C ARG A 139 -13.01 3.70 -12.79
N HIS A 140 -13.49 4.94 -12.74
CA HIS A 140 -13.02 6.05 -13.57
C HIS A 140 -11.85 6.80 -12.93
N ALA A 141 -10.75 6.08 -12.69
CA ALA A 141 -9.46 6.62 -12.31
C ALA A 141 -8.33 5.72 -12.81
N ASP A 142 -7.18 6.32 -12.99
CA ASP A 142 -5.95 5.63 -13.38
C ASP A 142 -5.00 5.54 -12.20
N ILE A 143 -4.94 6.61 -11.40
CA ILE A 143 -4.15 6.67 -10.16
C ILE A 143 -5.01 7.33 -9.08
N GLY A 144 -5.01 6.74 -7.89
CA GLY A 144 -5.61 7.21 -6.67
C GLY A 144 -4.54 7.59 -5.64
N LEU A 145 -4.71 8.74 -4.98
CA LEU A 145 -3.94 9.10 -3.78
C LEU A 145 -4.88 9.16 -2.59
N LEU A 146 -4.70 8.22 -1.67
CA LEU A 146 -5.60 7.96 -0.56
C LEU A 146 -4.95 8.41 0.75
N TYR A 147 -5.65 9.23 1.52
CA TYR A 147 -5.12 9.84 2.73
C TYR A 147 -6.24 10.30 3.66
N ASP A 148 -5.90 10.67 4.90
CA ASP A 148 -6.86 11.29 5.81
C ASP A 148 -6.93 12.82 5.58
N PRO A 149 -8.06 13.37 5.08
CA PRO A 149 -8.18 14.80 4.83
C PRO A 149 -8.05 15.69 6.07
N SER A 150 -8.22 15.12 7.27
CA SER A 150 -8.02 15.85 8.53
C SER A 150 -6.54 16.02 8.89
N ARG A 151 -5.63 15.30 8.22
CA ARG A 151 -4.19 15.33 8.48
C ARG A 151 -3.49 16.20 7.43
N LYS A 152 -3.30 17.48 7.78
CA LYS A 152 -2.70 18.51 6.93
C LYS A 152 -1.43 18.06 6.17
N PRO A 153 -0.44 17.36 6.78
CA PRO A 153 0.73 16.89 6.05
C PRO A 153 0.39 15.93 4.89
N GLU A 154 -0.56 15.01 5.11
CA GLU A 154 -0.98 14.04 4.09
C GLU A 154 -1.75 14.75 2.96
N GLN A 155 -2.62 15.70 3.31
CA GLN A 155 -3.36 16.51 2.33
C GLN A 155 -2.40 17.30 1.42
N GLU A 156 -1.47 18.05 2.00
CA GLU A 156 -0.52 18.88 1.25
C GLU A 156 0.39 18.03 0.35
N ALA A 157 0.95 16.93 0.89
CA ALA A 157 1.81 16.04 0.12
C ALA A 157 1.07 15.36 -1.03
N SER A 158 -0.18 14.95 -0.82
CA SER A 158 -0.98 14.32 -1.86
C SER A 158 -1.44 15.32 -2.92
N GLN A 159 -1.72 16.58 -2.56
CA GLN A 159 -2.05 17.63 -3.54
C GLN A 159 -0.87 17.94 -4.46
N LEU A 160 0.33 18.12 -3.89
CA LEU A 160 1.54 18.34 -4.66
C LEU A 160 1.82 17.15 -5.60
N TRP A 161 1.68 15.92 -5.09
CA TRP A 161 1.94 14.74 -5.90
C TRP A 161 0.90 14.54 -7.00
N ARG A 162 -0.38 14.82 -6.75
CA ARG A 162 -1.41 14.84 -7.79
C ARG A 162 -1.04 15.81 -8.92
N ASP A 163 -0.57 17.00 -8.59
CA ASP A 163 -0.22 18.01 -9.58
C ASP A 163 0.97 17.57 -10.44
N GLU A 164 1.99 16.95 -9.84
CA GLU A 164 3.13 16.39 -10.58
C GLU A 164 2.74 15.14 -11.39
N LEU A 165 1.86 14.28 -10.88
CA LEU A 165 1.31 13.14 -11.63
C LEU A 165 0.52 13.60 -12.86
N THR A 166 -0.23 14.71 -12.74
CA THR A 166 -1.02 15.28 -13.84
C THR A 166 -0.09 15.83 -14.95
N LYS A 167 1.07 16.36 -14.58
CA LYS A 167 2.09 16.80 -15.55
C LYS A 167 2.82 15.62 -16.20
N GLU A 168 3.17 14.62 -15.40
CA GLU A 168 3.88 13.42 -15.85
C GLU A 168 3.02 12.55 -16.77
N PHE A 169 1.72 12.45 -16.47
CA PHE A 169 0.74 11.65 -17.21
C PHE A 169 -0.50 12.49 -17.58
N PRO A 170 -0.41 13.39 -18.57
CA PRO A 170 -1.53 14.27 -18.96
C PRO A 170 -2.79 13.52 -19.39
N GLU A 171 -2.65 12.28 -19.83
CA GLU A 171 -3.74 11.40 -20.27
C GLU A 171 -4.39 10.61 -19.13
N PHE A 172 -3.80 10.59 -17.92
CA PHE A 172 -4.31 9.83 -16.79
C PHE A 172 -5.29 10.63 -15.94
N ARG A 173 -6.34 9.94 -15.49
CA ARG A 173 -7.29 10.46 -14.50
C ARG A 173 -6.76 10.23 -13.10
N ILE A 174 -6.08 11.23 -12.55
CA ILE A 174 -5.57 11.23 -11.18
C ILE A 174 -6.68 11.68 -10.21
N ARG A 175 -6.97 10.90 -9.18
CA ARG A 175 -8.02 11.22 -8.20
C ARG A 175 -7.52 11.12 -6.76
N MET A 176 -8.07 11.98 -5.92
CA MET A 176 -7.83 11.98 -4.48
C MET A 176 -8.92 11.16 -3.80
N ASN A 177 -8.55 10.28 -2.87
CA ASN A 177 -9.50 9.44 -2.10
C ASN A 177 -10.51 8.71 -2.99
N TYR A 178 -9.98 8.06 -4.03
CA TYR A 178 -10.72 7.21 -4.95
C TYR A 178 -9.80 6.04 -5.37
N PRO A 179 -10.32 4.79 -5.49
CA PRO A 179 -11.72 4.38 -5.33
C PRO A 179 -12.16 4.26 -3.86
N TYR A 180 -11.24 4.39 -2.91
CA TYR A 180 -11.52 4.34 -1.48
C TYR A 180 -11.19 5.66 -0.79
N ARG A 181 -11.75 5.87 0.41
CA ARG A 181 -11.71 7.18 1.10
C ARG A 181 -10.37 7.51 1.78
N GLY A 182 -9.39 6.59 1.80
CA GLY A 182 -8.12 6.75 2.52
C GLY A 182 -8.23 6.72 4.06
N ILE A 183 -9.44 6.65 4.61
CA ILE A 183 -9.76 6.57 6.05
C ILE A 183 -10.46 5.27 6.44
N SER A 184 -10.54 4.31 5.52
CA SER A 184 -11.10 2.99 5.80
C SER A 184 -10.25 2.26 6.85
N ASP A 185 -10.75 1.14 7.37
CA ASP A 185 -10.03 0.29 8.31
C ASP A 185 -8.83 -0.42 7.63
N GLY A 186 -7.77 0.35 7.39
CA GLY A 186 -6.53 -0.03 6.77
C GLY A 186 -5.31 0.21 7.66
N HIS A 187 -4.14 -0.16 7.17
CA HIS A 187 -2.88 -0.07 7.88
C HIS A 187 -2.50 1.37 8.19
N THR A 188 -2.60 2.26 7.20
CA THR A 188 -2.36 3.69 7.39
C THR A 188 -3.27 4.26 8.48
N SER A 189 -4.57 3.95 8.45
CA SER A 189 -5.55 4.37 9.46
C SER A 189 -5.26 3.83 10.85
N ALA A 190 -4.79 2.59 10.97
CA ALA A 190 -4.39 2.03 12.26
C ALA A 190 -3.17 2.77 12.83
N LEU A 191 -2.16 3.07 12.01
CA LEU A 191 -0.96 3.81 12.42
C LEU A 191 -1.27 5.27 12.78
N ARG A 192 -2.24 5.90 12.11
CA ARG A 192 -2.73 7.26 12.47
C ARG A 192 -3.33 7.33 13.88
N LYS A 193 -3.84 6.21 14.43
CA LYS A 193 -4.34 6.13 15.81
C LYS A 193 -3.22 6.06 16.85
N VAL A 194 -2.04 5.56 16.44
CA VAL A 194 -0.86 5.43 17.30
C VAL A 194 -0.02 6.70 17.29
N PHE A 195 0.23 7.26 16.10
CA PHE A 195 1.17 8.37 15.93
C PHE A 195 0.47 9.70 15.63
N ARG A 196 0.97 10.79 16.23
CA ARG A 196 0.42 12.14 16.05
C ARG A 196 0.72 12.67 14.63
N PRO A 197 -0.04 13.67 14.13
CA PRO A 197 0.24 14.31 12.83
C PRO A 197 1.62 14.95 12.72
N ARG A 198 2.25 15.25 13.86
CA ARG A 198 3.63 15.73 13.95
C ARG A 198 4.65 14.60 14.03
N GLN A 199 4.32 13.34 13.79
CA GLN A 199 5.26 12.21 13.89
C GLN A 199 5.21 11.34 12.63
N TYR A 200 4.02 11.13 12.10
CA TYR A 200 3.75 10.18 11.04
C TYR A 200 2.72 10.75 10.08
N ALA A 201 2.85 10.47 8.78
CA ALA A 201 1.85 10.66 7.75
C ALA A 201 1.79 9.42 6.84
N GLY A 202 0.59 8.87 6.66
CA GLY A 202 0.36 7.72 5.78
C GLY A 202 -0.40 8.12 4.53
N ILE A 203 0.06 7.69 3.36
CA ILE A 203 -0.62 7.84 2.07
C ILE A 203 -0.65 6.47 1.40
N GLU A 204 -1.78 6.10 0.81
CA GLU A 204 -1.88 4.92 -0.05
C GLU A 204 -1.86 5.38 -1.52
N LEU A 205 -0.94 4.82 -2.31
CA LEU A 205 -0.95 4.95 -3.76
C LEU A 205 -1.75 3.80 -4.33
N GLU A 206 -2.78 4.10 -5.12
CA GLU A 206 -3.66 3.14 -5.77
C GLU A 206 -3.49 3.25 -7.28
N VAL A 207 -2.95 2.23 -7.93
CA VAL A 207 -2.76 2.24 -9.39
C VAL A 207 -3.77 1.31 -10.06
N ASN A 208 -4.42 1.75 -11.13
CA ASN A 208 -5.37 0.91 -11.85
C ASN A 208 -4.62 -0.26 -12.51
N GLN A 209 -5.05 -1.49 -12.22
CA GLN A 209 -4.40 -2.72 -12.69
C GLN A 209 -4.30 -2.81 -14.23
N ARG A 210 -5.17 -2.11 -14.97
CA ARG A 210 -5.09 -2.03 -16.44
C ARG A 210 -3.75 -1.47 -16.93
N LEU A 211 -3.09 -0.63 -16.12
CA LEU A 211 -1.81 0.00 -16.45
C LEU A 211 -0.63 -0.96 -16.28
N PHE A 212 -0.80 -2.00 -15.46
CA PHE A 212 0.17 -3.09 -15.33
C PHE A 212 -0.07 -4.23 -16.33
N ALA A 213 -1.27 -4.32 -16.91
CA ALA A 213 -1.61 -5.24 -17.99
C ALA A 213 -1.16 -4.72 -19.38
N GLN A 214 0.03 -4.11 -19.45
CA GLN A 214 0.65 -3.58 -20.67
C GLN A 214 1.98 -4.30 -20.93
N ASP A 215 2.64 -3.99 -22.05
CA ASP A 215 3.99 -4.50 -22.29
C ASP A 215 5.01 -4.00 -21.24
N THR A 216 6.14 -4.71 -21.13
CA THR A 216 7.18 -4.43 -20.14
C THR A 216 7.74 -3.00 -20.26
N GLU A 217 7.83 -2.45 -21.47
CA GLU A 217 8.37 -1.11 -21.68
C GLU A 217 7.40 -0.05 -21.13
N ALA A 218 6.11 -0.19 -21.42
CA ALA A 218 5.05 0.67 -20.89
C ALA A 218 4.98 0.61 -19.36
N VAL A 219 5.06 -0.58 -18.76
CA VAL A 219 5.10 -0.75 -17.30
C VAL A 219 6.34 -0.08 -16.69
N ASN A 220 7.51 -0.23 -17.31
CA ASN A 220 8.73 0.43 -16.83
C ASN A 220 8.63 1.96 -16.91
N ARG A 221 8.05 2.50 -17.99
CA ARG A 221 7.80 3.95 -18.12
C ARG A 221 6.82 4.45 -17.06
N LEU A 222 5.74 3.69 -16.79
CA LEU A 222 4.79 3.98 -15.71
C LEU A 222 5.49 4.06 -14.36
N ILE A 223 6.25 3.03 -13.98
CA ILE A 223 6.96 2.98 -12.69
C ILE A 223 7.94 4.15 -12.56
N ALA A 224 8.72 4.42 -13.62
CA ALA A 224 9.66 5.52 -13.63
C ALA A 224 8.97 6.90 -13.53
N GLY A 225 7.81 7.09 -14.17
CA GLY A 225 7.03 8.33 -14.08
C GLY A 225 6.36 8.51 -12.71
N LEU A 226 5.82 7.44 -12.11
CA LEU A 226 5.34 7.44 -10.73
C LEU A 226 6.43 7.94 -9.78
N TYR A 227 7.66 7.45 -9.95
CA TYR A 227 8.80 7.89 -9.16
C TYR A 227 9.22 9.34 -9.44
N ARG A 228 9.30 9.76 -10.72
CA ARG A 228 9.64 11.14 -11.08
C ARG A 228 8.66 12.15 -10.48
N SER A 229 7.35 11.89 -10.63
CA SER A 229 6.32 12.76 -10.06
C SER A 229 6.39 12.83 -8.53
N TYR A 230 6.66 11.69 -7.87
CA TYR A 230 6.91 11.64 -6.43
C TYR A 230 8.12 12.52 -6.05
N GLN A 231 9.25 12.36 -6.75
CA GLN A 231 10.47 13.11 -6.47
C GLN A 231 10.27 14.61 -6.68
N MET A 232 9.53 15.04 -7.71
CA MET A 232 9.24 16.45 -7.93
C MET A 232 8.34 17.03 -6.84
N ALA A 233 7.37 16.24 -6.35
CA ALA A 233 6.44 16.69 -5.33
C ALA A 233 7.04 16.69 -3.91
N TRP A 234 7.89 15.71 -3.58
CA TRP A 234 8.35 15.43 -2.22
C TRP A 234 9.88 15.57 -2.05
N GLY A 235 10.65 15.69 -3.13
CA GLY A 235 12.12 15.67 -3.12
C GLY A 235 12.78 16.82 -2.37
N SER A 236 12.06 17.89 -2.05
CA SER A 236 12.53 18.95 -1.14
C SER A 236 12.31 18.64 0.36
N LYS A 237 11.67 17.51 0.69
CA LYS A 237 11.29 17.12 2.06
C LYS A 237 12.14 15.97 2.62
N HIS A 238 12.95 15.33 1.79
CA HIS A 238 13.95 14.33 2.19
C HIS A 238 15.33 14.95 1.96
N PRO A 239 16.15 15.17 3.00
CA PRO A 239 17.57 15.36 2.75
C PRO A 239 18.06 14.06 2.11
N SER A 240 18.42 14.12 0.83
CA SER A 240 19.56 13.33 0.37
C SER A 240 20.74 13.78 1.22
N ASP A 241 21.41 12.84 1.88
CA ASP A 241 22.66 13.09 2.61
C ASP A 241 23.63 13.97 1.81
#